data_AF-A0AAQ4RVY1-F1
#
_entry.id   AF-A0AAQ4RVY1-F1
#
_cell.length_a   1.000
_cell.length_b   1.000
_cell.length_c   1.000
_cell.angle_alpha   90.00
_cell.angle_beta   90.00
_cell.angle_gamma   90.00
#
_symmetry.space_group_name_H-M   'P 1'
#
loop_
_entity.id
_entity.type
_entity.pdbx_description
1 polymer ?
#
loop_
_entity_poly.entity_id
_entity_poly.type
_entity_poly.pdbx_seq_one_letter_code
_entity_poly.pdbx_strand_id
1 'polypeptide(L)'
;MTTSWSDRLQNYADLPANMDGVSMKKYRREPYHRVFVNRSLAMEKIKCFGFDMDYTLAVYKSPEYESLGFKLTVERLVFIGYPKELLSFVYDPSFPTRGLVFDTMHGNLLKVDAYGNILVCVHGFNFLRGPEIRERYPNKFIQRDDTERFYILNTLFNLPGRASDCESGFKNGDLFMSYKSMFQDVRDAVDWVHFKGTLKAKTVENLEKYVVRDGKLPLLLSRMNEVAKVFLATNSDYKYTDKIMNYLFDFPHGPKVKTPASLPSHSCCFIEVGWGTPLIFVCVTVLIVTTGRLKIGTYTGPLQHGIVYSGGSSDIVCDLLGAKGKDIVYIGDHIFGDILKSKKRQGWRTFLVIPELAQELHVWTDKSCEHLDSSSNERPDISTLQSKVKVRP
;
A
#
# COMPACT_ATOMS: atom_id res chain seq x y z
N MET A 1 3.58 -22.68 -10.53
CA MET A 1 3.74 -21.45 -9.72
C MET A 1 3.20 -20.31 -10.55
N THR A 2 2.20 -19.60 -10.06
CA THR A 2 1.65 -18.40 -10.73
C THR A 2 2.57 -17.22 -10.45
N THR A 3 3.12 -16.60 -11.50
CA THR A 3 3.94 -15.38 -11.40
C THR A 3 3.17 -14.27 -10.68
N SER A 4 3.77 -13.69 -9.64
CA SER A 4 3.15 -12.58 -8.91
C SER A 4 3.35 -11.25 -9.63
N TRP A 5 2.64 -10.20 -9.20
CA TRP A 5 2.86 -8.86 -9.73
C TRP A 5 4.25 -8.31 -9.36
N SER A 6 4.80 -8.67 -8.19
CA SER A 6 6.14 -8.23 -7.80
C SER A 6 7.25 -8.94 -8.57
N ASP A 7 7.04 -10.19 -9.01
CA ASP A 7 7.99 -10.88 -9.90
C ASP A 7 8.16 -10.10 -11.21
N ARG A 8 7.05 -9.60 -11.77
CA ARG A 8 7.12 -8.76 -12.98
C ARG A 8 7.84 -7.45 -12.72
N LEU A 9 7.56 -6.79 -11.60
CA LEU A 9 8.25 -5.56 -11.23
C LEU A 9 9.75 -5.80 -11.05
N GLN A 10 10.16 -6.90 -10.40
CA GLN A 10 11.57 -7.24 -10.23
C GLN A 10 12.24 -7.56 -11.58
N ASN A 11 11.58 -8.32 -12.46
CA ASN A 11 12.10 -8.60 -13.80
C ASN A 11 12.37 -7.30 -14.60
N TYR A 12 11.52 -6.28 -14.45
CA TYR A 12 11.74 -4.98 -15.07
C TYR A 12 12.77 -4.13 -14.30
N ALA A 13 12.87 -4.28 -12.99
CA ALA A 13 13.87 -3.64 -12.15
C ALA A 13 15.30 -4.08 -12.50
N ASP A 14 15.48 -5.35 -12.88
CA ASP A 14 16.77 -5.93 -13.25
C ASP A 14 17.29 -5.44 -14.61
N LEU A 15 16.40 -4.93 -15.49
CA LEU A 15 16.81 -4.37 -16.77
C LEU A 15 17.52 -3.01 -16.58
N PRO A 16 18.69 -2.80 -17.21
CA PRO A 16 19.37 -1.52 -17.16
C PRO A 16 18.61 -0.46 -17.96
N ALA A 17 18.75 0.81 -17.55
CA ALA A 17 18.17 1.92 -18.30
C ALA A 17 18.92 2.16 -19.63
N ASN A 18 18.21 2.04 -20.76
CA ASN A 18 18.68 2.53 -22.05
C ASN A 18 18.08 3.91 -22.34
N MET A 19 18.91 4.95 -22.23
CA MET A 19 18.49 6.36 -22.37
C MET A 19 18.47 6.85 -23.83
N ASP A 20 18.66 5.98 -24.81
CA ASP A 20 18.49 6.33 -26.22
C ASP A 20 17.05 6.80 -26.52
N GLY A 21 16.92 7.89 -27.28
CA GLY A 21 15.62 8.53 -27.52
C GLY A 21 14.63 7.67 -28.31
N VAL A 22 15.11 6.79 -29.19
CA VAL A 22 14.26 5.86 -29.95
C VAL A 22 13.85 4.68 -29.07
N SER A 23 14.81 4.10 -28.34
CA SER A 23 14.55 3.02 -27.38
C SER A 23 13.54 3.44 -26.30
N MET A 24 13.69 4.63 -25.71
CA MET A 24 12.77 5.17 -24.71
C MET A 24 11.34 5.37 -25.26
N LYS A 25 11.20 5.84 -26.51
CA LYS A 25 9.90 5.99 -27.16
C LYS A 25 9.22 4.65 -27.42
N LYS A 26 10.00 3.61 -27.79
CA LYS A 26 9.48 2.25 -27.97
C LYS A 26 9.06 1.65 -26.63
N TYR A 27 9.93 1.75 -25.61
CA TYR A 27 9.72 1.19 -24.28
C TYR A 27 8.40 1.68 -23.65
N ARG A 28 8.18 3.00 -23.58
CA ARG A 28 6.97 3.60 -22.97
C ARG A 28 5.66 3.35 -23.72
N ARG A 29 5.70 2.75 -24.92
CA ARG A 29 4.47 2.38 -25.67
C ARG A 29 3.89 1.07 -25.17
N GLU A 30 4.71 0.19 -24.61
CA GLU A 30 4.24 -1.05 -23.99
C GLU A 30 3.44 -0.70 -22.73
N PRO A 31 2.24 -1.29 -22.53
CA PRO A 31 1.37 -0.97 -21.39
C PRO A 31 2.06 -1.07 -20.03
N TYR A 32 2.95 -2.06 -19.86
CA TYR A 32 3.72 -2.30 -18.65
C TYR A 32 4.69 -1.17 -18.27
N HIS A 33 5.08 -0.33 -19.23
CA HIS A 33 6.05 0.76 -19.06
C HIS A 33 5.42 2.15 -19.22
N ARG A 34 4.09 2.18 -19.33
CA ARG A 34 3.35 3.39 -19.68
C ARG A 34 2.84 4.08 -18.43
N VAL A 35 2.93 5.42 -18.44
CA VAL A 35 2.17 6.25 -17.52
C VAL A 35 0.78 6.51 -18.12
N PHE A 36 -0.26 6.03 -17.45
CA PHE A 36 -1.65 6.29 -17.84
C PHE A 36 -2.09 7.68 -17.37
N VAL A 37 -2.97 8.33 -18.15
CA VAL A 37 -3.33 9.74 -17.94
C VAL A 37 -4.84 9.87 -17.80
N ASN A 38 -5.30 10.21 -16.59
CA ASN A 38 -6.70 10.57 -16.34
C ASN A 38 -6.99 12.05 -16.63
N ARG A 39 -6.00 12.93 -16.43
CA ARG A 39 -6.09 14.39 -16.68
C ARG A 39 -4.75 14.89 -17.20
N SER A 40 -4.79 15.75 -18.21
CA SER A 40 -3.58 16.31 -18.84
C SER A 40 -2.65 16.97 -17.81
N LEU A 41 -1.35 16.69 -17.91
CA LEU A 41 -0.33 17.25 -17.05
C LEU A 41 0.90 17.65 -17.87
N ALA A 42 1.19 18.95 -17.89
CA ALA A 42 2.39 19.50 -18.50
C ALA A 42 3.54 19.41 -17.49
N MET A 43 4.47 18.47 -17.71
CA MET A 43 5.59 18.19 -16.80
C MET A 43 6.52 19.40 -16.62
N GLU A 44 6.62 20.26 -17.63
CA GLU A 44 7.39 21.52 -17.59
C GLU A 44 6.94 22.50 -16.49
N LYS A 45 5.68 22.38 -16.01
CA LYS A 45 5.13 23.25 -14.96
C LYS A 45 5.40 22.74 -13.55
N ILE A 46 5.96 21.54 -13.43
CA ILE A 46 6.22 20.89 -12.15
C ILE A 46 7.56 21.37 -11.60
N LYS A 47 7.55 21.85 -10.36
CA LYS A 47 8.74 22.36 -9.66
C LYS A 47 9.16 21.48 -8.50
N CYS A 48 8.27 20.60 -8.03
CA CYS A 48 8.57 19.68 -6.95
C CYS A 48 7.99 18.29 -7.21
N PHE A 49 8.80 17.26 -6.95
CA PHE A 49 8.39 15.86 -6.91
C PHE A 49 8.39 15.38 -5.46
N GLY A 50 7.23 14.96 -4.99
CA GLY A 50 7.05 14.34 -3.67
C GLY A 50 6.80 12.85 -3.79
N PHE A 51 7.36 12.08 -2.88
CA PHE A 51 7.21 10.63 -2.83
C PHE A 51 6.72 10.18 -1.44
N ASP A 52 5.86 9.16 -1.42
CA ASP A 52 5.80 8.23 -0.28
C ASP A 52 6.87 7.14 -0.43
N MET A 53 7.17 6.42 0.65
CA MET A 53 8.15 5.36 0.68
C MET A 53 7.52 3.97 0.50
N ASP A 54 6.70 3.53 1.46
CA ASP A 54 6.16 2.16 1.49
C ASP A 54 5.23 1.92 0.29
N TYR A 55 5.37 0.79 -0.40
CA TYR A 55 4.66 0.45 -1.65
C TYR A 55 4.77 1.44 -2.83
N THR A 56 5.52 2.52 -2.66
CA THR A 56 5.78 3.54 -3.69
C THR A 56 7.22 3.49 -4.17
N LEU A 57 8.19 3.81 -3.31
CA LEU A 57 9.63 3.63 -3.59
C LEU A 57 10.08 2.22 -3.19
N ALA A 58 9.63 1.77 -2.02
CA ALA A 58 9.90 0.46 -1.45
C ALA A 58 8.72 -0.47 -1.72
N VAL A 59 8.70 -1.08 -2.89
CA VAL A 59 7.66 -2.06 -3.23
C VAL A 59 7.99 -3.40 -2.58
N TYR A 60 7.13 -3.89 -1.69
CA TYR A 60 7.33 -5.18 -1.04
C TYR A 60 6.99 -6.36 -1.96
N LYS A 61 7.75 -7.45 -1.87
CA LYS A 61 7.60 -8.66 -2.69
C LYS A 61 6.39 -9.49 -2.22
N SER A 62 5.57 -9.88 -3.19
CA SER A 62 4.38 -10.71 -3.03
C SER A 62 4.64 -12.14 -3.53
N PRO A 63 4.21 -13.18 -2.79
CA PRO A 63 3.37 -13.13 -1.58
C PRO A 63 4.15 -13.15 -0.25
N GLU A 64 5.48 -13.06 -0.29
CA GLU A 64 6.34 -13.26 0.88
C GLU A 64 6.07 -12.27 2.01
N TYR A 65 5.89 -10.98 1.66
CA TYR A 65 5.68 -9.94 2.65
C TYR A 65 4.29 -10.02 3.29
N GLU A 66 3.24 -10.25 2.49
CA GLU A 66 1.88 -10.45 2.98
C GLU A 66 1.79 -11.69 3.86
N SER A 67 2.45 -12.78 3.47
CA SER A 67 2.50 -14.01 4.26
C SER A 67 3.19 -13.79 5.62
N LEU A 68 4.27 -13.00 5.65
CA LEU A 68 4.92 -12.61 6.91
C LEU A 68 3.99 -11.79 7.80
N GLY A 69 3.35 -10.74 7.26
CA GLY A 69 2.43 -9.90 8.01
C GLY A 69 1.21 -10.70 8.52
N PHE A 70 0.67 -11.60 7.69
CA PHE A 70 -0.41 -12.50 8.06
C PHE A 70 -0.02 -13.40 9.23
N LYS A 71 1.12 -14.08 9.13
CA LYS A 71 1.62 -14.96 10.20
C LYS A 71 1.80 -14.22 11.52
N LEU A 72 2.43 -13.05 11.51
CA LEU A 72 2.65 -12.26 12.74
C LEU A 72 1.32 -11.76 13.33
N THR A 73 0.35 -11.42 12.49
CA THR A 73 -0.98 -11.01 12.94
C THR A 73 -1.73 -12.17 13.59
N VAL A 74 -1.68 -13.36 12.99
CA VAL A 74 -2.22 -14.61 13.56
C VAL A 74 -1.60 -14.88 14.93
N GLU A 75 -0.27 -14.86 15.03
CA GLU A 75 0.46 -15.09 16.28
C GLU A 75 0.04 -14.07 17.35
N ARG A 76 -0.16 -12.80 16.95
CA ARG A 76 -0.63 -11.74 17.86
C ARG A 76 -2.06 -11.98 18.35
N LEU A 77 -2.97 -12.41 17.48
CA LEU A 77 -4.34 -12.72 17.87
C LEU A 77 -4.40 -13.89 18.85
N VAL A 78 -3.64 -14.96 18.58
CA VAL A 78 -3.57 -16.12 19.48
C VAL A 78 -2.97 -15.71 20.83
N PHE A 79 -1.97 -14.83 20.83
CA PHE A 79 -1.39 -14.29 22.05
C PHE A 79 -2.39 -13.52 22.92
N ILE A 80 -3.35 -12.78 22.33
CA ILE A 80 -4.38 -12.05 23.08
C ILE A 80 -5.59 -12.91 23.47
N GLY A 81 -5.60 -14.20 23.11
CA GLY A 81 -6.60 -15.16 23.55
C GLY A 81 -7.46 -15.79 22.46
N TYR A 82 -7.19 -15.52 21.17
CA TYR A 82 -7.89 -16.23 20.10
C TYR A 82 -7.51 -17.73 20.05
N PRO A 83 -8.38 -18.59 19.48
CA PRO A 83 -8.16 -20.04 19.44
C PRO A 83 -6.85 -20.43 18.72
N LYS A 84 -6.16 -21.46 19.22
CA LYS A 84 -4.85 -21.90 18.69
C LYS A 84 -4.93 -22.45 17.27
N GLU A 85 -6.11 -22.86 16.84
CA GLU A 85 -6.42 -23.34 15.50
C GLU A 85 -6.05 -22.30 14.44
N LEU A 86 -6.08 -20.99 14.77
CA LEU A 86 -5.66 -19.92 13.87
C LEU A 86 -4.20 -20.07 13.41
N LEU A 87 -3.32 -20.69 14.22
CA LEU A 87 -1.92 -20.94 13.84
C LEU A 87 -1.77 -21.88 12.65
N SER A 88 -2.81 -22.67 12.33
CA SER A 88 -2.83 -23.55 11.15
C SER A 88 -3.10 -22.79 9.86
N PHE A 89 -3.51 -21.51 9.93
CA PHE A 89 -3.87 -20.74 8.76
C PHE A 89 -2.63 -20.39 7.93
N VAL A 90 -2.78 -20.54 6.62
CA VAL A 90 -1.76 -20.19 5.63
C VAL A 90 -2.35 -19.11 4.73
N TYR A 91 -1.57 -18.05 4.50
CA TYR A 91 -1.96 -16.98 3.60
C TYR A 91 -2.12 -17.51 2.16
N ASP A 92 -3.26 -17.23 1.54
CA ASP A 92 -3.52 -17.54 0.13
C ASP A 92 -3.66 -16.23 -0.68
N PRO A 93 -2.68 -15.90 -1.54
CA PRO A 93 -2.70 -14.67 -2.33
C PRO A 93 -3.77 -14.65 -3.42
N SER A 94 -4.43 -15.78 -3.72
CA SER A 94 -5.46 -15.84 -4.76
C SER A 94 -6.84 -15.33 -4.33
N PHE A 95 -7.06 -15.17 -3.02
CA PHE A 95 -8.35 -14.76 -2.47
C PHE A 95 -8.53 -13.23 -2.35
N PRO A 96 -7.64 -12.48 -1.68
CA PRO A 96 -7.87 -11.06 -1.45
C PRO A 96 -7.65 -10.23 -2.73
N THR A 97 -8.49 -9.22 -2.92
CA THR A 97 -8.25 -8.12 -3.86
C THR A 97 -8.27 -6.81 -3.07
N ARG A 98 -7.40 -5.86 -3.42
CA ARG A 98 -7.35 -4.56 -2.75
C ARG A 98 -8.64 -3.76 -3.02
N GLY A 99 -9.07 -2.97 -2.03
CA GLY A 99 -10.24 -2.08 -2.16
C GLY A 99 -11.59 -2.73 -1.82
N LEU A 100 -11.59 -3.92 -1.22
CA LEU A 100 -12.80 -4.52 -0.65
C LEU A 100 -13.31 -3.70 0.55
N VAL A 101 -14.61 -3.82 0.82
CA VAL A 101 -15.27 -3.18 1.96
C VAL A 101 -15.68 -4.27 2.95
N PHE A 102 -15.25 -4.15 4.20
CA PHE A 102 -15.70 -5.03 5.27
C PHE A 102 -16.93 -4.43 5.95
N ASP A 103 -18.03 -5.19 5.99
CA ASP A 103 -19.22 -4.85 6.77
C ASP A 103 -19.11 -5.41 8.18
N THR A 104 -18.85 -4.54 9.16
CA THR A 104 -18.69 -4.92 10.56
C THR A 104 -19.98 -5.42 11.22
N MET A 105 -21.15 -5.18 10.60
CA MET A 105 -22.43 -5.65 11.12
C MET A 105 -22.68 -7.12 10.76
N HIS A 106 -22.41 -7.51 9.51
CA HIS A 106 -22.73 -8.85 8.99
C HIS A 106 -21.50 -9.71 8.69
N GLY A 107 -20.28 -9.20 8.90
CA GLY A 107 -19.04 -9.95 8.67
C GLY A 107 -18.77 -10.27 7.20
N ASN A 108 -19.31 -9.48 6.27
CA ASN A 108 -19.18 -9.72 4.83
C ASN A 108 -18.05 -8.89 4.23
N LEU A 109 -17.31 -9.48 3.28
CA LEU A 109 -16.44 -8.77 2.36
C LEU A 109 -17.21 -8.41 1.09
N LEU A 110 -17.25 -7.12 0.78
CA LEU A 110 -18.02 -6.55 -0.31
C LEU A 110 -17.10 -5.94 -1.35
N LYS A 111 -17.32 -6.26 -2.62
CA LYS A 111 -16.80 -5.48 -3.75
C LYS A 111 -17.90 -4.57 -4.22
N VAL A 112 -17.65 -3.26 -4.24
CA VAL A 112 -18.66 -2.25 -4.55
C VAL A 112 -18.21 -1.33 -5.67
N ASP A 113 -19.18 -0.77 -6.41
CA ASP A 113 -18.91 0.26 -7.40
C ASP A 113 -18.75 1.66 -6.76
N ALA A 114 -18.60 2.69 -7.60
CA ALA A 114 -18.46 4.09 -7.16
C ALA A 114 -19.69 4.62 -6.39
N TYR A 115 -20.87 4.05 -6.63
CA TYR A 115 -22.12 4.47 -6.00
C TYR A 115 -22.43 3.69 -4.72
N GLY A 116 -21.74 2.57 -4.47
CA GLY A 116 -22.01 1.69 -3.32
C GLY A 116 -22.89 0.50 -3.67
N ASN A 117 -23.14 0.22 -4.95
CA ASN A 117 -23.83 -0.99 -5.37
C ASN A 117 -22.90 -2.20 -5.20
N ILE A 118 -23.45 -3.29 -4.69
CA ILE A 118 -22.72 -4.53 -4.40
C ILE A 118 -22.53 -5.32 -5.70
N LEU A 119 -21.27 -5.49 -6.10
CA LEU A 119 -20.84 -6.32 -7.23
C LEU A 119 -20.59 -7.77 -6.79
N VAL A 120 -19.91 -7.94 -5.64
CA VAL A 120 -19.58 -9.25 -5.07
C VAL A 120 -19.77 -9.17 -3.56
N CYS A 121 -20.32 -10.23 -2.96
CA CYS A 121 -20.44 -10.36 -1.51
C CYS A 121 -19.94 -11.74 -1.08
N VAL A 122 -19.04 -11.77 -0.10
CA VAL A 122 -18.45 -13.00 0.42
C VAL A 122 -18.60 -13.02 1.93
N HIS A 123 -19.14 -14.13 2.46
CA HIS A 123 -19.18 -14.40 3.90
C HIS A 123 -18.17 -15.50 4.24
N GLY A 124 -17.07 -15.16 4.90
CA GLY A 124 -15.92 -16.05 5.04
C GLY A 124 -15.35 -16.43 3.67
N PHE A 125 -15.61 -17.66 3.22
CA PHE A 125 -15.28 -18.15 1.87
C PHE A 125 -16.51 -18.45 1.00
N ASN A 126 -17.72 -18.15 1.49
CA ASN A 126 -18.96 -18.41 0.77
C ASN A 126 -19.33 -17.19 -0.08
N PHE A 127 -19.31 -17.35 -1.40
CA PHE A 127 -19.77 -16.32 -2.34
C PHE A 127 -21.31 -16.32 -2.39
N LEU A 128 -21.89 -15.23 -1.91
CA LEU A 128 -23.35 -15.07 -1.84
C LEU A 128 -23.90 -14.66 -3.19
N ARG A 129 -25.06 -15.23 -3.55
CA ARG A 129 -25.79 -14.91 -4.78
C ARG A 129 -26.77 -13.77 -4.57
N GLY A 130 -27.28 -13.23 -5.68
CA GLY A 130 -28.19 -12.08 -5.69
C GLY A 130 -29.37 -12.15 -4.69
N PRO A 131 -30.10 -13.27 -4.56
CA PRO A 131 -31.17 -13.42 -3.57
C PRO A 131 -30.66 -13.37 -2.12
N GLU A 132 -29.62 -14.13 -1.79
CA GLU A 132 -28.99 -14.17 -0.44
C GLU A 132 -28.44 -12.79 -0.05
N ILE A 133 -27.91 -12.03 -1.02
CA ILE A 133 -27.47 -10.65 -0.81
C ILE A 133 -28.65 -9.76 -0.44
N ARG A 134 -29.82 -9.93 -1.08
CA ARG A 134 -31.00 -9.07 -0.82
C ARG A 134 -31.61 -9.27 0.56
N GLU A 135 -31.41 -10.42 1.19
CA GLU A 135 -31.83 -10.66 2.57
C GLU A 135 -31.12 -9.71 3.55
N ARG A 136 -29.84 -9.44 3.31
CA ARG A 136 -28.99 -8.57 4.16
C ARG A 136 -28.88 -7.13 3.64
N TYR A 137 -28.96 -6.98 2.32
CA TYR A 137 -28.84 -5.72 1.60
C TYR A 137 -30.02 -5.59 0.61
N PRO A 138 -31.22 -5.19 1.06
CA PRO A 138 -32.44 -5.19 0.25
C PRO A 138 -32.30 -4.48 -1.11
N ASN A 139 -31.60 -3.34 -1.12
CA ASN A 139 -31.34 -2.56 -2.33
C ASN A 139 -30.01 -2.90 -3.02
N LYS A 140 -29.33 -3.99 -2.62
CA LYS A 140 -27.95 -4.34 -3.04
C LYS A 140 -26.99 -3.14 -3.00
N PHE A 141 -27.13 -2.32 -1.96
CA PHE A 141 -26.49 -1.02 -1.85
C PHE A 141 -25.99 -0.83 -0.42
N ILE A 142 -24.83 -0.18 -0.29
CA ILE A 142 -24.28 0.26 0.99
C ILE A 142 -24.01 1.76 0.99
N GLN A 143 -24.23 2.39 2.14
CA GLN A 143 -23.85 3.78 2.37
C GLN A 143 -22.36 3.84 2.74
N ARG A 144 -21.50 3.99 1.72
CA ARG A 144 -20.03 3.96 1.90
C ARG A 144 -19.48 5.04 2.85
N ASP A 145 -20.23 6.11 3.05
CA ASP A 145 -19.88 7.21 3.96
C ASP A 145 -20.12 6.85 5.44
N ASP A 146 -20.86 5.77 5.73
CA ASP A 146 -20.99 5.20 7.07
C ASP A 146 -19.70 4.44 7.44
N THR A 147 -18.69 5.20 7.84
CA THR A 147 -17.37 4.67 8.22
C THR A 147 -17.36 3.94 9.56
N GLU A 148 -18.44 4.03 10.36
CA GLU A 148 -18.56 3.27 11.60
C GLU A 148 -18.90 1.81 11.33
N ARG A 149 -19.67 1.56 10.26
CA ARG A 149 -20.06 0.21 9.83
C ARG A 149 -19.13 -0.36 8.76
N PHE A 150 -18.83 0.43 7.73
CA PHE A 150 -18.12 -0.04 6.55
C PHE A 150 -16.67 0.42 6.55
N TYR A 151 -15.75 -0.54 6.50
CA TYR A 151 -14.33 -0.26 6.44
C TYR A 151 -13.75 -0.61 5.07
N ILE A 152 -13.13 0.36 4.40
CA ILE A 152 -12.48 0.14 3.12
C ILE A 152 -11.06 -0.40 3.35
N LEU A 153 -10.84 -1.64 2.94
CA LEU A 153 -9.57 -2.34 3.04
C LEU A 153 -8.64 -1.89 1.89
N ASN A 154 -7.91 -0.82 2.17
CA ASN A 154 -6.87 -0.32 1.26
C ASN A 154 -5.56 -1.12 1.35
N THR A 155 -5.40 -1.97 2.38
CA THR A 155 -4.24 -2.83 2.60
C THR A 155 -4.63 -4.31 2.66
N LEU A 156 -3.73 -5.20 2.24
CA LEU A 156 -3.96 -6.63 2.02
C LEU A 156 -3.80 -7.45 3.32
N PHE A 157 -4.71 -7.29 4.29
CA PHE A 157 -4.75 -8.21 5.44
C PHE A 157 -6.18 -8.63 5.74
N ASN A 158 -6.51 -9.89 5.48
CA ASN A 158 -7.77 -10.49 5.91
C ASN A 158 -7.53 -11.89 6.45
N LEU A 159 -8.02 -12.12 7.66
CA LEU A 159 -8.16 -13.44 8.26
C LEU A 159 -9.53 -14.01 7.90
N PRO A 160 -9.60 -15.16 7.24
CA PRO A 160 -10.87 -15.81 6.98
C PRO A 160 -11.23 -16.68 8.19
N GLY A 161 -12.26 -16.28 8.93
CA GLY A 161 -12.94 -17.17 9.86
C GLY A 161 -14.06 -17.91 9.12
N ARG A 162 -14.07 -19.24 9.20
CA ARG A 162 -15.25 -20.05 8.91
C ARG A 162 -15.78 -20.52 10.24
N ALA A 163 -16.80 -19.85 10.77
CA ALA A 163 -17.26 -20.13 12.12
C ALA A 163 -18.78 -19.93 12.19
N SER A 164 -19.48 -21.01 12.51
CA SER A 164 -20.94 -21.16 12.64
C SER A 164 -21.67 -19.89 13.08
N ASP A 165 -22.53 -19.41 12.17
CA ASP A 165 -23.03 -18.04 12.09
C ASP A 165 -24.19 -17.75 13.04
N CYS A 166 -24.04 -16.74 13.89
CA CYS A 166 -25.15 -15.84 14.22
C CYS A 166 -25.10 -14.68 13.20
N GLU A 167 -26.24 -14.08 12.83
CA GLU A 167 -26.29 -13.03 11.79
C GLU A 167 -25.34 -11.83 12.02
N SER A 168 -24.93 -11.60 13.28
CA SER A 168 -24.10 -10.47 13.70
C SER A 168 -22.77 -10.86 14.37
N GLY A 169 -22.41 -12.14 14.42
CA GLY A 169 -21.14 -12.54 15.03
C GLY A 169 -20.98 -14.04 15.27
N PHE A 170 -19.99 -14.38 16.07
CA PHE A 170 -19.66 -15.74 16.45
C PHE A 170 -20.09 -16.02 17.89
N LYS A 171 -20.79 -17.13 18.12
CA LYS A 171 -21.19 -17.60 19.45
C LYS A 171 -20.58 -18.97 19.72
N ASN A 172 -19.86 -19.09 20.83
CA ASN A 172 -19.31 -20.37 21.31
C ASN A 172 -19.67 -20.54 22.80
N GLY A 173 -20.61 -21.45 23.08
CA GLY A 173 -21.19 -21.58 24.42
C GLY A 173 -21.84 -20.28 24.88
N ASP A 174 -21.38 -19.76 26.02
CA ASP A 174 -21.87 -18.53 26.64
C ASP A 174 -21.15 -17.27 26.14
N LEU A 175 -20.12 -17.41 25.30
CA LEU A 175 -19.35 -16.31 24.75
C LEU A 175 -19.89 -15.88 23.40
N PHE A 176 -20.25 -14.60 23.27
CA PHE A 176 -20.62 -13.97 22.01
C PHE A 176 -19.58 -12.91 21.63
N MET A 177 -19.10 -12.96 20.39
CA MET A 177 -18.19 -11.99 19.82
C MET A 177 -18.78 -11.44 18.53
N SER A 178 -19.02 -10.13 18.48
CA SER A 178 -19.54 -9.46 17.29
C SER A 178 -18.50 -9.42 16.17
N TYR A 179 -18.94 -9.35 14.91
CA TYR A 179 -18.01 -9.12 13.79
C TYR A 179 -17.29 -7.77 13.91
N LYS A 180 -17.93 -6.76 14.51
CA LYS A 180 -17.32 -5.45 14.78
C LYS A 180 -16.14 -5.55 15.75
N SER A 181 -16.32 -6.23 16.89
CA SER A 181 -15.23 -6.43 17.86
C SER A 181 -14.12 -7.28 17.27
N MET A 182 -14.47 -8.36 16.56
CA MET A 182 -13.47 -9.20 15.89
C MET A 182 -12.64 -8.42 14.85
N PHE A 183 -13.31 -7.56 14.07
CA PHE A 183 -12.63 -6.68 13.13
C PHE A 183 -11.69 -5.69 13.83
N GLN A 184 -12.13 -5.12 14.96
CA GLN A 184 -11.30 -4.22 15.75
C GLN A 184 -10.04 -4.94 16.28
N ASP A 185 -10.19 -6.16 16.80
CA ASP A 185 -9.05 -6.95 17.28
C ASP A 185 -8.05 -7.28 16.15
N VAL A 186 -8.55 -7.60 14.95
CA VAL A 186 -7.71 -7.80 13.76
C VAL A 186 -6.98 -6.51 13.38
N ARG A 187 -7.67 -5.36 13.37
CA ARG A 187 -7.07 -4.06 13.08
C ARG A 187 -5.99 -3.70 14.09
N ASP A 188 -6.29 -3.85 15.38
CA ASP A 188 -5.35 -3.58 16.46
C ASP A 188 -4.15 -4.53 16.43
N ALA A 189 -4.35 -5.79 16.04
CA ALA A 189 -3.26 -6.75 15.85
C ALA A 189 -2.37 -6.36 14.67
N VAL A 190 -2.94 -5.98 13.52
CA VAL A 190 -2.18 -5.50 12.35
C VAL A 190 -1.39 -4.24 12.72
N ASP A 191 -2.03 -3.26 13.35
CA ASP A 191 -1.37 -2.02 13.77
C ASP A 191 -0.26 -2.32 14.81
N TRP A 192 -0.51 -3.21 15.76
CA TRP A 192 0.50 -3.66 16.72
C TRP A 192 1.69 -4.30 16.02
N VAL A 193 1.47 -5.18 15.04
CA VAL A 193 2.54 -5.85 14.28
C VAL A 193 3.41 -4.84 13.52
N HIS A 194 2.82 -3.78 12.97
CA HIS A 194 3.55 -2.73 12.22
C HIS A 194 4.30 -1.74 13.11
N PHE A 195 3.73 -1.35 14.26
CA PHE A 195 4.29 -0.30 15.12
C PHE A 195 5.11 -0.82 16.31
N LYS A 196 4.70 -1.94 16.91
CA LYS A 196 5.29 -2.50 18.14
C LYS A 196 5.87 -3.91 17.95
N GLY A 197 5.44 -4.60 16.91
CA GLY A 197 5.84 -5.97 16.62
C GLY A 197 7.18 -6.09 15.93
N THR A 198 7.44 -7.29 15.42
CA THR A 198 8.73 -7.66 14.82
C THR A 198 8.73 -7.61 13.29
N LEU A 199 7.64 -7.13 12.66
CA LEU A 199 7.54 -7.07 11.19
C LEU A 199 8.71 -6.30 10.59
N LYS A 200 8.87 -5.03 10.97
CA LYS A 200 9.97 -4.17 10.49
C LYS A 200 11.36 -4.76 10.75
N ALA A 201 11.56 -5.38 11.91
CA ALA A 201 12.83 -6.02 12.25
C ALA A 201 13.13 -7.21 11.31
N LYS A 202 12.17 -8.12 11.14
CA LYS A 202 12.28 -9.28 10.24
C LYS A 202 12.41 -8.87 8.77
N THR A 203 11.77 -7.77 8.37
CA THR A 203 11.93 -7.22 7.01
C THR A 203 13.35 -6.75 6.77
N VAL A 204 13.92 -5.99 7.71
CA VAL A 204 15.28 -5.45 7.61
C VAL A 204 16.34 -6.55 7.68
N GLU A 205 16.10 -7.63 8.42
CA GLU A 205 17.01 -8.79 8.50
C GLU A 205 17.20 -9.50 7.15
N ASN A 206 16.26 -9.35 6.20
CA ASN A 206 16.33 -9.99 4.90
C ASN A 206 15.62 -9.14 3.82
N LEU A 207 16.22 -8.01 3.47
CA LEU A 207 15.64 -7.05 2.55
C LEU A 207 15.53 -7.61 1.12
N GLU A 208 16.46 -8.45 0.70
CA GLU A 208 16.42 -9.10 -0.62
C GLU A 208 15.20 -9.98 -0.80
N LYS A 209 14.75 -10.65 0.26
CA LYS A 209 13.54 -11.46 0.22
C LYS A 209 12.25 -10.62 0.15
N TYR A 210 12.24 -9.45 0.78
CA TYR A 210 11.00 -8.72 1.01
C TYR A 210 10.82 -7.44 0.20
N VAL A 211 11.88 -6.85 -0.37
CA VAL A 211 11.82 -5.54 -1.03
C VAL A 211 12.33 -5.65 -2.46
N VAL A 212 11.55 -5.14 -3.41
CA VAL A 212 11.96 -5.00 -4.82
C VAL A 212 13.03 -3.92 -4.89
N ARG A 213 14.07 -4.20 -5.68
CA ARG A 213 15.23 -3.33 -5.78
C ARG A 213 15.53 -2.99 -7.24
N ASP A 214 15.64 -1.70 -7.54
CA ASP A 214 15.81 -1.19 -8.92
C ASP A 214 16.99 -0.21 -9.03
N GLY A 215 18.00 -0.56 -9.82
CA GLY A 215 19.16 0.29 -10.10
C GLY A 215 18.85 1.57 -10.89
N LYS A 216 17.63 1.69 -11.44
CA LYS A 216 17.15 2.87 -12.16
C LYS A 216 16.58 3.94 -11.23
N LEU A 217 16.29 3.62 -9.97
CA LEU A 217 15.72 4.59 -9.02
C LEU A 217 16.66 5.79 -8.78
N PRO A 218 17.97 5.61 -8.48
CA PRO A 218 18.89 6.73 -8.32
C PRO A 218 18.99 7.61 -9.59
N LEU A 219 18.93 7.00 -10.77
CA LEU A 219 18.93 7.71 -12.05
C LEU A 219 17.67 8.57 -12.22
N LEU A 220 16.50 8.06 -11.87
CA LEU A 220 15.24 8.81 -11.97
C LEU A 220 15.27 10.03 -11.06
N LEU A 221 15.65 9.84 -9.80
CA LEU A 221 15.67 10.90 -8.79
C LEU A 221 16.74 11.95 -9.11
N SER A 222 17.91 11.56 -9.61
CA SER A 222 18.94 12.53 -10.03
C SER A 222 18.41 13.42 -11.17
N ARG A 223 17.72 12.83 -12.15
CA ARG A 223 17.14 13.58 -13.29
C ARG A 223 16.01 14.51 -12.86
N MET A 224 15.21 14.11 -11.87
CA MET A 224 14.21 14.99 -11.28
C MET A 224 14.87 16.18 -10.57
N ASN A 225 15.94 15.91 -9.82
CA ASN A 225 16.66 16.94 -9.07
C ASN A 225 17.42 17.94 -9.97
N GLU A 226 17.73 17.58 -11.21
CA GLU A 226 18.29 18.50 -12.23
C GLU A 226 17.31 19.61 -12.62
N VAL A 227 15.99 19.38 -12.52
CA VAL A 227 14.95 20.30 -13.04
C VAL A 227 13.96 20.80 -11.98
N ALA A 228 13.87 20.11 -10.84
CA ALA A 228 12.86 20.34 -9.81
C ALA A 228 13.39 19.91 -8.44
N LYS A 229 12.75 20.37 -7.35
CA LYS A 229 13.06 19.90 -6.00
C LYS A 229 12.47 18.50 -5.78
N VAL A 230 13.13 17.66 -5.00
CA VAL A 230 12.64 16.32 -4.63
C VAL A 230 12.47 16.24 -3.12
N PHE A 231 11.36 15.66 -2.66
CA PHE A 231 11.10 15.40 -1.26
C PHE A 231 10.44 14.04 -1.03
N LEU A 232 10.63 13.52 0.18
CA LEU A 232 10.04 12.30 0.71
C LEU A 232 9.16 12.69 1.89
N ALA A 233 7.89 12.34 1.85
CA ALA A 233 6.95 12.48 2.96
C ALA A 233 6.36 11.09 3.23
N THR A 234 6.69 10.50 4.38
CA THR A 234 6.31 9.11 4.65
C THR A 234 5.79 8.91 6.06
N ASN A 235 4.89 7.94 6.23
CA ASN A 235 4.30 7.59 7.52
C ASN A 235 5.26 6.77 8.41
N SER A 236 6.30 6.18 7.81
CA SER A 236 7.27 5.33 8.51
C SER A 236 8.20 6.17 9.39
N ASP A 237 8.79 5.54 10.42
CA ASP A 237 9.75 6.18 11.31
C ASP A 237 11.15 6.28 10.68
N TYR A 238 11.96 7.22 11.15
CA TYR A 238 13.24 7.55 10.51
C TYR A 238 14.22 6.37 10.49
N LYS A 239 14.26 5.56 11.55
CA LYS A 239 15.20 4.43 11.62
C LYS A 239 14.84 3.38 10.58
N TYR A 240 13.54 3.15 10.38
CA TYR A 240 13.06 2.26 9.33
C TYR A 240 13.31 2.85 7.93
N THR A 241 12.93 4.11 7.73
CA THR A 241 13.15 4.84 6.46
C THR A 241 14.61 4.83 6.05
N ASP A 242 15.53 5.14 6.97
CA ASP A 242 16.97 5.15 6.71
C ASP A 242 17.46 3.77 6.23
N LYS A 243 17.07 2.69 6.90
CA LYS A 243 17.45 1.32 6.52
C LYS A 243 16.91 0.91 5.14
N ILE A 244 15.64 1.18 4.87
CA ILE A 244 15.00 0.84 3.60
C ILE A 244 15.62 1.66 2.47
N MET A 245 15.76 2.98 2.66
CA MET A 245 16.36 3.86 1.66
C MET A 245 17.83 3.52 1.41
N ASN A 246 18.61 3.21 2.44
CA ASN A 246 20.00 2.76 2.22
C ASN A 246 20.05 1.50 1.36
N TYR A 247 19.18 0.51 1.60
CA TYR A 247 19.09 -0.68 0.76
C TYR A 247 18.67 -0.38 -0.68
N LEU A 248 17.68 0.50 -0.88
CA LEU A 248 17.23 0.90 -2.21
C LEU A 248 18.33 1.60 -3.04
N PHE A 249 19.36 2.16 -2.40
CA PHE A 249 20.44 2.91 -3.04
C PHE A 249 21.81 2.23 -2.98
N ASP A 250 21.95 1.07 -2.33
CA ASP A 250 23.22 0.37 -2.03
C ASP A 250 23.88 -0.30 -3.28
N PHE A 251 23.95 0.41 -4.40
CA PHE A 251 24.56 -0.11 -5.63
C PHE A 251 26.05 0.22 -5.67
N PRO A 252 26.89 -0.59 -6.35
CA PRO A 252 28.31 -0.28 -6.53
C PRO A 252 28.57 0.95 -7.42
N HIS A 253 27.51 1.66 -7.83
CA HIS A 253 27.52 2.79 -8.73
C HIS A 253 26.56 3.89 -8.26
N GLY A 254 26.86 5.14 -8.62
CA GLY A 254 25.93 6.26 -8.45
C GLY A 254 24.76 6.22 -9.44
N PRO A 255 24.16 7.38 -9.79
CA PRO A 255 23.02 7.46 -10.72
C PRO A 255 23.26 6.83 -12.10
N LYS A 256 24.52 6.66 -12.53
CA LYS A 256 24.88 5.91 -13.72
C LYS A 256 25.88 4.81 -13.35
N VAL A 257 25.83 3.67 -14.04
CA VAL A 257 26.74 2.52 -13.86
C VAL A 257 28.23 2.90 -13.90
N LYS A 258 28.57 4.01 -14.57
CA LYS A 258 29.95 4.52 -14.73
C LYS A 258 30.31 5.69 -13.81
N THR A 259 29.42 6.14 -12.93
CA THR A 259 29.72 7.19 -11.94
C THR A 259 30.09 6.56 -10.60
N PRO A 260 31.12 7.07 -9.89
CA PRO A 260 31.45 6.61 -8.55
C PRO A 260 30.23 6.70 -7.63
N ALA A 261 30.21 5.90 -6.57
CA ALA A 261 29.25 6.03 -5.48
C ALA A 261 29.50 7.34 -4.72
N SER A 262 29.14 8.48 -5.31
CA SER A 262 29.18 9.78 -4.65
C SER A 262 27.76 10.22 -4.37
N LEU A 263 27.27 9.88 -3.18
CA LEU A 263 26.70 10.77 -2.17
C LEU A 263 25.88 9.91 -1.18
N PRO A 264 26.01 10.12 0.15
CA PRO A 264 25.12 9.48 1.10
C PRO A 264 23.66 9.79 0.76
N SER A 265 22.77 8.84 1.01
CA SER A 265 21.30 8.88 0.87
C SER A 265 20.64 10.17 1.39
N HIS A 266 21.34 10.90 2.26
CA HIS A 266 20.94 12.15 2.89
C HIS A 266 21.10 13.42 2.03
N SER A 267 21.66 13.33 0.83
CA SER A 267 22.14 14.54 0.12
C SER A 267 21.14 15.20 -0.83
N CYS A 268 19.97 14.60 -1.07
CA CYS A 268 19.02 15.12 -2.08
C CYS A 268 17.54 15.12 -1.69
N CYS A 269 17.18 14.73 -0.46
CA CYS A 269 15.77 14.61 -0.11
C CYS A 269 15.48 15.37 1.18
N PHE A 270 14.53 16.30 1.12
CA PHE A 270 13.75 16.64 2.30
C PHE A 270 13.04 15.37 2.75
N ILE A 271 13.36 14.88 3.94
CA ILE A 271 12.70 13.71 4.52
C ILE A 271 11.80 14.23 5.63
N GLU A 272 10.49 14.18 5.42
CA GLU A 272 9.46 14.34 6.44
C GLU A 272 9.00 12.95 6.89
N VAL A 273 9.24 12.65 8.17
CA VAL A 273 9.01 11.35 8.79
C VAL A 273 7.80 11.43 9.72
N GLY A 274 6.81 10.57 9.53
CA GLY A 274 5.64 10.46 10.41
C GLY A 274 4.50 11.36 9.98
N TRP A 275 4.02 11.18 8.75
CA TRP A 275 2.68 11.64 8.38
C TRP A 275 1.64 10.78 9.11
N GLY A 276 0.81 11.43 9.93
CA GLY A 276 -0.29 10.79 10.64
C GLY A 276 -1.59 10.91 9.86
N THR A 277 -1.69 10.46 8.61
CA THR A 277 -3.01 10.50 7.94
C THR A 277 -4.00 9.54 8.62
N PRO A 278 -5.22 9.96 9.01
CA PRO A 278 -5.94 11.16 8.55
C PRO A 278 -5.96 12.34 9.55
N LEU A 279 -5.20 12.28 10.64
CA LEU A 279 -5.12 13.34 11.65
C LEU A 279 -4.07 14.38 11.23
N ILE A 280 -4.57 15.54 10.77
CA ILE A 280 -3.74 16.74 10.60
C ILE A 280 -3.11 17.05 11.97
N PHE A 281 -1.79 16.93 12.10
CA PHE A 281 -1.08 17.42 13.28
C PHE A 281 -0.10 18.54 12.90
N VAL A 282 -0.06 19.55 13.77
CA VAL A 282 0.35 20.95 13.50
C VAL A 282 1.82 21.23 13.86
N CYS A 283 2.64 20.22 14.17
CA CYS A 283 4.01 20.47 14.64
C CYS A 283 5.07 19.73 13.82
N VAL A 284 5.97 20.52 13.23
CA VAL A 284 7.26 20.02 12.73
C VAL A 284 8.24 20.00 13.89
N THR A 285 8.79 18.84 14.15
CA THR A 285 9.94 18.67 15.05
C THR A 285 11.16 18.31 14.20
N VAL A 286 12.33 18.87 14.53
CA VAL A 286 13.57 18.44 13.88
C VAL A 286 14.01 17.14 14.48
N LEU A 287 14.40 16.20 13.63
CA LEU A 287 14.97 14.94 14.06
C LEU A 287 16.49 15.08 14.24
N ILE A 288 17.02 14.59 15.36
CA ILE A 288 18.47 14.45 15.56
C ILE A 288 18.92 13.22 14.77
N VAL A 289 19.42 13.45 13.56
CA VAL A 289 19.89 12.42 12.62
C VAL A 289 20.82 11.40 13.27
N THR A 290 21.70 11.83 14.19
CA THR A 290 22.67 10.94 14.85
C THR A 290 22.05 9.94 15.83
N THR A 291 20.89 10.24 16.42
CA THR A 291 20.25 9.37 17.43
C THR A 291 18.93 8.76 16.97
N GLY A 292 18.38 9.26 15.86
CA GLY A 292 17.04 8.90 15.39
C GLY A 292 15.92 9.39 16.31
N ARG A 293 16.22 10.30 17.25
CA ARG A 293 15.24 10.87 18.22
C ARG A 293 14.88 12.30 17.83
N LEU A 294 13.67 12.73 18.20
CA LEU A 294 13.22 14.09 17.97
C LEU A 294 13.93 15.09 18.90
N LYS A 295 14.31 16.25 18.37
CA LYS A 295 14.70 17.40 19.19
C LYS A 295 13.47 17.85 19.99
N ILE A 296 13.70 18.22 21.25
CA ILE A 296 12.64 18.79 22.08
C ILE A 296 12.34 20.20 21.57
N GLY A 297 11.07 20.45 21.24
CA GLY A 297 10.57 21.74 20.77
C GLY A 297 10.17 21.76 19.29
N THR A 298 9.34 22.74 18.93
CA THR A 298 8.88 22.95 17.55
C THR A 298 9.98 23.61 16.73
N TYR A 299 10.21 23.11 15.52
CA TYR A 299 11.14 23.75 14.60
C TYR A 299 10.53 25.01 14.00
N THR A 300 11.20 26.13 14.17
CA THR A 300 10.81 27.44 13.58
C THR A 300 11.87 27.99 12.64
N GLY A 301 12.87 27.18 12.28
CA GLY A 301 13.98 27.61 11.43
C GLY A 301 13.65 27.53 9.92
N PRO A 302 14.49 28.15 9.07
CA PRO A 302 14.36 28.03 7.62
C PRO A 302 14.81 26.64 7.15
N LEU A 303 14.50 26.31 5.91
CA LEU A 303 15.00 25.11 5.26
C LEU A 303 16.54 25.05 5.27
N GLN A 304 17.14 23.98 5.81
CA GLN A 304 18.60 23.78 5.80
C GLN A 304 18.98 22.40 5.30
N HIS A 305 20.15 22.32 4.66
CA HIS A 305 20.71 21.07 4.17
C HIS A 305 21.02 20.12 5.34
N GLY A 306 20.66 18.85 5.18
CA GLY A 306 20.92 17.80 6.18
C GLY A 306 19.92 17.75 7.35
N ILE A 307 18.86 18.59 7.34
CA ILE A 307 17.78 18.49 8.32
C ILE A 307 16.73 17.48 7.88
N VAL A 308 16.34 16.61 8.81
CA VAL A 308 15.21 15.70 8.69
C VAL A 308 14.08 16.21 9.58
N TYR A 309 12.88 16.26 9.02
CA TYR A 309 11.68 16.76 9.68
C TYR A 309 10.81 15.60 10.13
N SER A 310 10.02 15.82 11.18
CA SER A 310 9.05 14.83 11.62
C SER A 310 7.76 15.47 12.11
N GLY A 311 6.64 14.81 11.79
CA GLY A 311 5.32 15.43 11.85
C GLY A 311 5.22 16.56 10.83
N GLY A 312 4.32 17.51 11.06
CA GLY A 312 4.08 18.63 10.15
C GLY A 312 2.86 18.42 9.27
N SER A 313 2.73 19.28 8.26
CA SER A 313 1.59 19.29 7.36
C SER A 313 2.02 19.63 5.94
N SER A 314 1.15 19.32 4.98
CA SER A 314 1.35 19.71 3.57
C SER A 314 1.59 21.20 3.36
N ASP A 315 1.03 22.07 4.22
CA ASP A 315 1.21 23.51 4.13
C ASP A 315 2.67 23.89 4.41
N ILE A 316 3.27 23.24 5.41
CA ILE A 316 4.67 23.43 5.76
C ILE A 316 5.57 22.96 4.62
N VAL A 317 5.27 21.84 3.97
CA VAL A 317 6.01 21.40 2.78
C VAL A 317 5.95 22.46 1.67
N CYS A 318 4.77 23.04 1.43
CA CYS A 318 4.61 24.13 0.46
C CYS A 318 5.43 25.37 0.84
N ASP A 319 5.39 25.79 2.10
CA ASP A 319 6.11 26.97 2.59
C ASP A 319 7.63 26.78 2.53
N LEU A 320 8.12 25.64 3.01
CA LEU A 320 9.53 25.28 3.00
C LEU A 320 10.09 25.18 1.58
N LEU A 321 9.33 24.59 0.65
CA LEU A 321 9.76 24.44 -0.74
C LEU A 321 9.48 25.69 -1.58
N GLY A 322 8.72 26.67 -1.07
CA GLY A 322 8.25 27.83 -1.82
C GLY A 322 7.39 27.43 -3.03
N ALA A 323 6.61 26.37 -2.88
CA ALA A 323 5.85 25.73 -3.96
C ALA A 323 4.34 25.82 -3.70
N LYS A 324 3.58 26.13 -4.75
CA LYS A 324 2.11 26.08 -4.71
C LYS A 324 1.64 24.69 -5.09
N GLY A 325 0.43 24.30 -4.67
CA GLY A 325 -0.06 22.94 -4.90
C GLY A 325 0.02 22.44 -6.35
N LYS A 326 -0.27 23.30 -7.35
CA LYS A 326 -0.18 22.90 -8.78
C LYS A 326 1.26 22.70 -9.30
N ASP A 327 2.26 23.19 -8.56
CA ASP A 327 3.68 23.04 -8.85
C ASP A 327 4.23 21.69 -8.33
N ILE A 328 3.46 20.98 -7.49
CA ILE A 328 3.85 19.72 -6.86
C ILE A 328 3.16 18.55 -7.56
N VAL A 329 3.94 17.52 -7.92
CA VAL A 329 3.44 16.16 -8.20
C VAL A 329 3.78 15.28 -7.01
N TYR A 330 2.76 14.77 -6.34
CA TYR A 330 2.90 13.78 -5.27
C TYR A 330 2.64 12.38 -5.80
N ILE A 331 3.57 11.47 -5.52
CA ILE A 331 3.64 10.10 -6.00
C ILE A 331 3.45 9.19 -4.79
N GLY A 332 2.37 8.41 -4.77
CA GLY A 332 2.02 7.52 -3.66
C GLY A 332 1.11 6.38 -4.11
N ASP A 333 0.93 5.36 -3.29
CA ASP A 333 0.08 4.19 -3.56
C ASP A 333 -1.28 4.28 -2.83
N HIS A 334 -1.36 5.05 -1.74
CA HIS A 334 -2.56 5.13 -0.94
C HIS A 334 -3.60 6.07 -1.58
N ILE A 335 -4.59 5.50 -2.27
CA ILE A 335 -5.62 6.27 -2.99
C ILE A 335 -6.33 7.33 -2.13
N PHE A 336 -6.64 7.05 -0.87
CA PHE A 336 -7.26 8.05 0.02
C PHE A 336 -6.27 9.04 0.64
N GLY A 337 -5.24 8.55 1.37
CA GLY A 337 -4.26 9.36 2.08
C GLY A 337 -3.40 10.22 1.16
N ASP A 338 -2.80 9.62 0.14
CA ASP A 338 -1.83 10.30 -0.72
C ASP A 338 -2.51 11.05 -1.84
N ILE A 339 -3.50 10.44 -2.49
CA ILE A 339 -4.04 10.96 -3.75
C ILE A 339 -5.27 11.83 -3.50
N LEU A 340 -6.31 11.30 -2.85
CA LEU A 340 -7.58 12.01 -2.69
C LEU A 340 -7.45 13.20 -1.73
N LYS A 341 -6.75 13.05 -0.60
CA LYS A 341 -6.58 14.13 0.38
C LYS A 341 -5.66 15.23 -0.15
N SER A 342 -4.50 14.90 -0.74
CA SER A 342 -3.61 15.91 -1.34
C SER A 342 -4.32 16.68 -2.46
N LYS A 343 -5.13 15.98 -3.28
CA LYS A 343 -5.88 16.61 -4.36
C LYS A 343 -6.98 17.54 -3.86
N LYS A 344 -7.82 17.08 -2.92
CA LYS A 344 -8.98 17.82 -2.43
C LYS A 344 -8.59 18.97 -1.51
N ARG A 345 -7.58 18.79 -0.64
CA ARG A 345 -7.18 19.80 0.33
C ARG A 345 -6.20 20.82 -0.24
N GLN A 346 -5.21 20.37 -1.00
CA GLN A 346 -4.09 21.21 -1.41
C GLN A 346 -4.02 21.46 -2.92
N GLY A 347 -4.87 20.81 -3.71
CA GLY A 347 -4.88 20.96 -5.16
C GLY A 347 -3.64 20.38 -5.85
N TRP A 348 -2.89 19.50 -5.16
CA TRP A 348 -1.68 18.87 -5.68
C TRP A 348 -1.94 18.13 -6.99
N ARG A 349 -0.91 17.98 -7.82
CA ARG A 349 -0.92 17.02 -8.92
C ARG A 349 -0.57 15.66 -8.34
N THR A 350 -1.17 14.62 -8.87
CA THR A 350 -1.15 13.30 -8.23
C THR A 350 -0.76 12.23 -9.22
N PHE A 351 0.13 11.36 -8.81
CA PHE A 351 0.52 10.14 -9.50
C PHE A 351 0.26 8.97 -8.56
N LEU A 352 -0.60 8.04 -8.97
CA LEU A 352 -0.93 6.87 -8.17
C LEU A 352 -0.09 5.67 -8.63
N VAL A 353 0.66 5.07 -7.73
CA VAL A 353 1.35 3.80 -7.94
C VAL A 353 0.36 2.66 -7.67
N ILE A 354 0.29 1.71 -8.61
CA ILE A 354 -0.56 0.51 -8.50
C ILE A 354 0.31 -0.69 -8.82
N PRO A 355 0.99 -1.30 -7.83
CA PRO A 355 1.90 -2.43 -8.07
C PRO A 355 1.24 -3.61 -8.78
N GLU A 356 -0.02 -3.90 -8.45
CA GLU A 356 -0.78 -5.03 -9.00
C GLU A 356 -1.09 -4.86 -10.50
N LEU A 357 -1.05 -3.62 -11.01
CA LEU A 357 -1.31 -3.31 -12.42
C LEU A 357 -0.36 -4.05 -13.36
N ALA A 358 0.86 -4.38 -12.90
CA ALA A 358 1.81 -5.17 -13.69
C ALA A 358 1.27 -6.55 -14.06
N GLN A 359 0.55 -7.22 -13.14
CA GLN A 359 -0.09 -8.51 -13.42
C GLN A 359 -1.48 -8.32 -14.03
N GLU A 360 -2.26 -7.32 -13.61
CA GLU A 360 -3.59 -7.08 -14.17
C GLU A 360 -3.55 -6.75 -15.66
N LEU A 361 -2.56 -5.97 -16.12
CA LEU A 361 -2.37 -5.69 -17.54
C LEU A 361 -2.12 -6.96 -18.36
N HIS A 362 -1.35 -7.90 -17.82
CA HIS A 362 -1.10 -9.18 -18.48
C HIS A 362 -2.36 -10.03 -18.58
N VAL A 363 -3.11 -10.16 -17.48
CA VAL A 363 -4.41 -10.87 -17.50
C VAL A 363 -5.39 -10.19 -18.44
N TRP A 364 -5.42 -8.85 -18.45
CA TRP A 364 -6.28 -8.08 -19.34
C TRP A 364 -5.94 -8.33 -20.81
N THR A 365 -4.65 -8.26 -21.20
CA THR A 365 -4.26 -8.53 -22.60
C THR A 365 -4.54 -9.96 -23.00
N ASP A 366 -4.21 -10.92 -22.15
CA ASP A 366 -4.36 -12.34 -22.45
C ASP A 366 -5.84 -12.74 -22.56
N LYS A 367 -6.70 -12.24 -21.65
CA LYS A 367 -8.13 -12.53 -21.64
C LYS A 367 -8.96 -11.64 -22.56
N SER A 368 -8.49 -10.47 -22.98
CA SER A 368 -9.23 -9.61 -23.93
C SER A 368 -9.40 -10.24 -25.32
N CYS A 369 -8.65 -11.31 -25.61
CA CYS A 369 -8.86 -12.16 -26.79
C CYS A 369 -10.05 -13.13 -26.65
N GLU A 370 -10.61 -13.30 -25.45
CA GLU A 370 -11.80 -14.10 -25.17
C GLU A 370 -12.92 -13.17 -24.63
N HIS A 371 -14.14 -13.27 -25.16
CA HIS A 371 -15.23 -12.35 -24.82
C HIS A 371 -15.52 -12.38 -23.31
N LEU A 372 -15.15 -11.31 -22.59
CA LEU A 372 -15.45 -11.14 -21.16
C LEU A 372 -16.91 -10.72 -20.98
N ASP A 373 -17.82 -11.70 -21.00
CA ASP A 373 -19.19 -11.47 -20.56
C ASP A 373 -19.22 -11.38 -19.02
N SER A 374 -19.40 -10.17 -18.51
CA SER A 374 -19.54 -9.86 -17.07
C SER A 374 -20.82 -10.42 -16.41
N SER A 375 -21.54 -11.30 -17.12
CA SER A 375 -22.87 -11.83 -16.78
C SER A 375 -22.85 -13.28 -16.26
N SER A 376 -21.69 -13.90 -16.05
CA SER A 376 -21.64 -15.28 -15.57
C SER A 376 -22.20 -15.40 -14.14
N ASN A 377 -23.30 -16.12 -14.00
CA ASN A 377 -23.93 -16.48 -12.71
C ASN A 377 -23.29 -17.71 -12.04
N GLU A 378 -22.18 -18.21 -12.60
CA GLU A 378 -21.49 -19.39 -12.08
C GLU A 378 -20.67 -19.04 -10.86
N ARG A 379 -20.72 -19.89 -9.83
CA ARG A 379 -19.89 -19.71 -8.63
C ARG A 379 -18.44 -19.97 -9.04
N PRO A 380 -17.48 -19.09 -8.69
CA PRO A 380 -16.08 -19.42 -8.86
C PRO A 380 -15.76 -20.70 -8.08
N ASP A 381 -15.00 -21.62 -8.70
CA ASP A 381 -14.59 -22.86 -8.04
C ASP A 381 -13.58 -22.53 -6.94
N ILE A 382 -14.04 -22.66 -5.69
CA ILE A 382 -13.28 -22.40 -4.46
C ILE A 382 -12.87 -23.70 -3.75
N SER A 383 -12.99 -24.85 -4.40
CA SER A 383 -12.68 -26.17 -3.81
C SER A 383 -11.23 -26.26 -3.30
N THR A 384 -10.30 -25.60 -3.99
CA THR A 384 -8.88 -25.49 -3.60
C THR A 384 -8.67 -24.61 -2.37
N LEU A 385 -9.41 -23.50 -2.24
CA LEU A 385 -9.38 -22.63 -1.05
C LEU A 385 -9.97 -23.35 0.16
N GLN A 386 -11.10 -24.02 -0.01
CA GLN A 386 -11.77 -24.75 1.05
C GLN A 386 -10.97 -25.96 1.53
N SER A 387 -10.26 -26.66 0.64
CA SER A 387 -9.45 -27.82 1.01
C SER A 387 -8.19 -27.44 1.80
N LYS A 388 -7.60 -26.26 1.57
CA LYS A 388 -6.48 -25.73 2.36
C LYS A 388 -6.86 -25.33 3.80
N VAL A 389 -8.14 -25.06 4.04
CA VAL A 389 -8.68 -24.66 5.36
C VAL A 389 -9.26 -25.85 6.14
N LYS A 390 -9.43 -27.02 5.50
CA LYS A 390 -9.88 -28.23 6.22
C LYS A 390 -8.80 -28.69 7.18
N VAL A 391 -9.00 -28.34 8.46
CA VAL A 391 -8.36 -28.98 9.62
C VAL A 391 -8.57 -30.49 9.47
N ARG A 392 -7.47 -31.25 9.40
CA ARG A 392 -7.57 -32.72 9.52
C ARG A 392 -8.14 -33.02 10.92
N PRO A 393 -9.13 -33.92 11.03
CA PRO A 393 -9.85 -34.17 12.27
C PRO A 393 -8.94 -34.56 13.43
#